data_AF-A4I5B9-F1
#
_entry.id   AF-A4I5B9-F1
#
_cell.length_a   1.000
_cell.length_b   1.000
_cell.length_c   1.000
_cell.angle_alpha   90.00
_cell.angle_beta   90.00
_cell.angle_gamma   90.00
#
_symmetry.space_group_name_H-M   'P 1'
#
loop_
_entity.id
_entity.type
_entity.pdbx_description
1 polymer ?
#
loop_
_entity_poly.entity_id
_entity_poly.type
_entity_poly.pdbx_seq_one_letter_code
_entity_poly.pdbx_strand_id
1 'polypeptide(L)'
;MANKKSFYNQEYSKHVGAVILFIVSFVTATFTVCGTPLGMLMIRSWGEDLSGSSAELELNPCFTLWGLHSDCSKPDYSLRITDSPIVNCSDMHVRFEAAEAFSILAIFSLVGLFGASWYMICGSKIKKAVMLLAVFAIGSTTVPWAIVTAFYYTPFCGLDFLTNTHTRFGAGYALLVTSFVLQIVGLILFVIFEPDTSKKRPEENEKRAASEVWSSTASALR
;
A
#
# COMPACT_ATOMS: atom_id res chain seq x y z
N MET A 1 -30.18 -14.09 22.42
CA MET A 1 -30.23 -14.21 20.95
C MET A 1 -29.89 -12.85 20.38
N ALA A 2 -28.67 -12.66 19.86
CA ALA A 2 -28.32 -11.40 19.20
C ALA A 2 -29.08 -11.37 17.88
N ASN A 3 -30.05 -10.46 17.72
CA ASN A 3 -30.71 -10.20 16.45
C ASN A 3 -29.60 -9.86 15.44
N LYS A 4 -29.22 -10.82 14.60
CA LYS A 4 -28.33 -10.60 13.46
C LYS A 4 -29.08 -9.61 12.57
N LYS A 5 -28.69 -8.34 12.60
CA LYS A 5 -29.21 -7.37 11.64
C LYS A 5 -28.90 -7.92 10.25
N SER A 6 -29.92 -8.00 9.40
CA SER A 6 -29.74 -8.33 7.98
C SER A 6 -28.68 -7.40 7.39
N PHE A 7 -27.83 -7.92 6.49
CA PHE A 7 -26.75 -7.19 5.84
C PHE A 7 -27.23 -5.83 5.29
N TYR A 8 -28.43 -5.78 4.71
CA TYR A 8 -29.04 -4.55 4.18
C TYR A 8 -29.47 -3.53 5.25
N ASN A 9 -29.70 -3.95 6.49
CA ASN A 9 -30.10 -3.07 7.60
C ASN A 9 -28.90 -2.47 8.36
N GLN A 10 -27.68 -2.58 7.80
CA GLN A 10 -26.53 -1.90 8.36
C GLN A 10 -26.58 -0.40 8.05
N GLU A 11 -26.32 0.42 9.05
CA GLU A 11 -26.27 1.87 8.91
C GLU A 11 -24.93 2.27 8.27
N TYR A 12 -24.70 1.86 7.00
CA TYR A 12 -23.50 2.21 6.23
C TYR A 12 -23.27 3.74 6.19
N SER A 13 -24.35 4.52 6.25
CA SER A 13 -24.33 5.97 6.34
C SER A 13 -23.56 6.52 7.55
N LYS A 14 -23.36 5.72 8.61
CA LYS A 14 -22.56 6.11 9.78
C LYS A 14 -21.05 5.91 9.57
N HIS A 15 -20.67 5.06 8.62
CA HIS A 15 -19.29 4.62 8.39
C HIS A 15 -18.83 4.87 6.95
N VAL A 16 -19.17 6.05 6.42
CA VAL A 16 -18.82 6.44 5.03
C VAL A 16 -17.31 6.42 4.84
N GLY A 17 -16.54 6.89 5.82
CA GLY A 17 -15.07 6.85 5.78
C GLY A 17 -14.54 5.43 5.65
N ALA A 18 -15.03 4.49 6.46
CA ALA A 18 -14.64 3.07 6.38
C ALA A 18 -15.02 2.41 5.04
N VAL A 19 -16.17 2.76 4.44
CA VAL A 19 -16.56 2.26 3.11
C VAL A 19 -15.61 2.78 2.02
N ILE A 20 -15.26 4.07 2.06
CA ILE A 20 -14.26 4.64 1.14
C ILE A 20 -12.92 3.92 1.30
N LEU A 21 -12.45 3.75 2.53
CA LEU A 21 -11.18 3.08 2.79
C LEU A 21 -11.21 1.61 2.37
N PHE A 22 -12.34 0.92 2.52
CA PHE A 22 -12.51 -0.45 2.03
C PHE A 22 -12.31 -0.53 0.51
N ILE A 23 -12.97 0.33 -0.26
CA ILE A 23 -12.84 0.34 -1.73
C ILE A 23 -11.42 0.73 -2.14
N VAL A 24 -10.87 1.78 -1.53
CA VAL A 24 -9.51 2.23 -1.81
C VAL A 24 -8.50 1.13 -1.48
N SER A 25 -8.60 0.51 -0.31
CA SER A 25 -7.70 -0.57 0.12
C SER A 25 -7.69 -1.73 -0.86
N PHE A 26 -8.86 -2.11 -1.39
CA PHE A 26 -8.97 -3.14 -2.42
C PHE A 26 -8.21 -2.75 -3.70
N VAL A 27 -8.49 -1.56 -4.25
CA VAL A 27 -7.84 -1.08 -5.48
C VAL A 27 -6.33 -0.96 -5.28
N THR A 28 -5.88 -0.40 -4.15
CA THR A 28 -4.45 -0.27 -3.83
C THR A 28 -3.78 -1.62 -3.63
N ALA A 29 -4.46 -2.59 -3.00
CA ALA A 29 -3.93 -3.94 -2.85
C ALA A 29 -3.76 -4.60 -4.23
N THR A 30 -4.74 -4.48 -5.13
CA THR A 30 -4.63 -5.01 -6.49
C THR A 30 -3.48 -4.34 -7.26
N PHE A 31 -3.38 -3.01 -7.20
CA PHE A 31 -2.31 -2.29 -7.91
C PHE A 31 -0.93 -2.63 -7.36
N THR A 32 -0.77 -2.76 -6.04
CA THR A 32 0.49 -3.18 -5.44
C THR A 32 0.81 -4.63 -5.79
N VAL A 33 -0.13 -5.56 -5.64
CA VAL A 33 0.08 -6.99 -5.94
C VAL A 33 0.39 -7.23 -7.42
N CYS A 34 -0.32 -6.56 -8.33
CA CYS A 34 -0.05 -6.65 -9.77
C CYS A 34 1.20 -5.87 -10.15
N GLY A 35 1.46 -4.73 -9.51
CA GLY A 35 2.60 -3.86 -9.78
C GLY A 35 3.93 -4.51 -9.43
N THR A 36 4.06 -5.15 -8.27
CA THR A 36 5.33 -5.75 -7.79
C THR A 36 5.98 -6.74 -8.79
N PRO A 37 5.26 -7.70 -9.39
CA PRO A 37 5.83 -8.59 -10.39
C PRO A 37 5.96 -7.96 -11.78
N LEU A 38 5.32 -6.81 -12.04
CA LEU A 38 5.46 -6.09 -13.31
C LEU A 38 6.78 -5.31 -13.36
N GLY A 39 7.29 -5.10 -14.57
CA GLY A 39 8.50 -4.31 -14.80
C GLY A 39 8.39 -2.91 -14.22
N MET A 40 9.25 -2.60 -13.26
CA MET A 40 9.44 -1.29 -12.63
C MET A 40 10.21 -0.36 -13.55
N LEU A 41 11.28 -0.88 -14.16
CA LEU A 41 12.07 -0.21 -15.18
C LEU A 41 12.12 -1.10 -16.43
N MET A 42 11.95 -0.46 -17.59
CA MET A 42 12.03 -1.10 -18.90
C MET A 42 13.21 -0.53 -19.66
N ILE A 43 13.91 -1.35 -20.45
CA ILE A 43 15.04 -0.87 -21.25
C ILE A 43 14.51 0.03 -22.39
N ARG A 44 15.17 1.17 -22.61
CA ARG A 44 14.75 2.20 -23.58
C ARG A 44 14.90 1.75 -25.03
N SER A 45 15.92 0.95 -25.34
CA SER A 45 16.25 0.52 -26.71
C SER A 45 15.18 -0.35 -27.38
N TRP A 46 14.21 -0.88 -26.62
CA TRP A 46 13.12 -1.69 -27.17
C TRP A 46 12.25 -0.95 -28.21
N GLY A 47 12.29 0.40 -28.26
CA GLY A 47 11.45 1.18 -29.17
C GLY A 47 12.10 1.62 -30.49
N GLU A 48 13.43 1.65 -30.60
CA GLU A 48 14.08 2.24 -31.79
C GLU A 48 14.14 1.27 -32.98
N ASP A 49 14.20 -0.04 -32.73
CA ASP A 49 14.30 -1.04 -33.81
C ASP A 49 12.92 -1.59 -34.26
N LEU A 50 11.83 -1.18 -33.62
CA LEU A 50 10.47 -1.70 -33.87
C LEU A 50 9.80 -1.23 -35.17
N SER A 51 10.57 -0.66 -36.12
CA SER A 51 10.08 -0.39 -37.49
C SER A 51 10.30 -1.55 -38.46
N GLY A 52 10.97 -2.64 -38.05
CA GLY A 52 11.26 -3.77 -38.91
C GLY A 52 11.14 -5.13 -38.22
N SER A 53 10.23 -5.97 -38.73
CA SER A 53 10.24 -7.43 -38.62
C SER A 53 9.73 -8.08 -37.31
N SER A 54 8.62 -8.79 -37.46
CA SER A 54 7.77 -9.44 -36.45
C SER A 54 8.26 -10.84 -36.01
N ALA A 55 9.54 -11.03 -35.70
CA ALA A 55 10.04 -12.34 -35.23
C ALA A 55 11.00 -12.29 -34.04
N GLU A 56 11.72 -11.19 -33.81
CA GLU A 56 12.60 -11.02 -32.64
C GLU A 56 11.92 -10.24 -31.49
N LEU A 57 10.60 -10.38 -31.42
CA LEU A 57 9.73 -10.00 -30.29
C LEU A 57 10.14 -10.67 -28.95
N GLU A 58 11.21 -11.46 -28.91
CA GLU A 58 11.46 -12.44 -27.85
C GLU A 58 12.27 -11.93 -26.64
N LEU A 59 12.80 -10.71 -26.65
CA LEU A 59 13.44 -10.15 -25.44
C LEU A 59 12.97 -8.70 -25.23
N ASN A 60 11.87 -8.53 -24.50
CA ASN A 60 11.57 -7.26 -23.83
C ASN A 60 12.10 -7.33 -22.39
N PRO A 61 13.36 -6.95 -22.13
CA PRO A 61 13.91 -7.04 -20.80
C PRO A 61 13.29 -6.01 -19.86
N CYS A 62 12.90 -6.45 -18.67
CA CYS A 62 12.44 -5.57 -17.60
C CYS A 62 13.02 -5.92 -16.25
N PHE A 63 13.29 -4.88 -15.50
CA PHE A 63 13.67 -4.96 -14.10
C PHE A 63 12.40 -4.87 -13.26
N THR A 64 12.12 -5.93 -12.51
CA THR A 64 11.12 -5.97 -11.45
C THR A 64 11.80 -5.67 -10.11
N LEU A 65 11.04 -5.67 -9.01
CA LEU A 65 11.65 -5.57 -7.68
C LEU A 65 12.47 -6.81 -7.28
N TRP A 66 12.28 -7.93 -7.96
CA TRP A 66 12.88 -9.23 -7.62
C TRP A 66 14.10 -9.58 -8.49
N GLY A 67 14.25 -8.90 -9.63
CA GLY A 67 15.33 -9.17 -10.57
C GLY A 67 15.05 -8.67 -11.99
N LEU A 68 15.87 -9.11 -12.92
CA LEU A 68 15.75 -8.87 -14.35
C LEU A 68 15.12 -10.09 -15.02
N HIS A 69 14.06 -9.84 -15.77
CA HIS A 69 13.57 -10.75 -16.81
C HIS A 69 14.23 -10.37 -18.13
N SER A 70 14.73 -11.38 -18.85
CA SER A 70 15.17 -11.20 -20.24
C SER A 70 13.99 -10.89 -21.17
N ASP A 71 12.81 -11.40 -20.82
CA ASP A 71 11.58 -11.20 -21.54
C ASP A 71 10.42 -11.07 -20.55
N CYS A 72 9.80 -9.88 -20.44
CA CYS A 72 8.74 -9.60 -19.46
C CYS A 72 7.51 -10.50 -19.57
N SER A 73 7.33 -11.15 -20.72
CA SER A 73 6.23 -12.08 -20.95
C SER A 73 6.48 -13.45 -20.33
N LYS A 74 7.75 -13.77 -20.01
CA LYS A 74 8.17 -15.06 -19.46
C LYS A 74 8.44 -14.90 -17.95
N PRO A 75 8.02 -15.86 -17.12
CA PRO A 75 8.24 -15.80 -15.67
C PRO A 75 9.69 -16.12 -15.26
N ASP A 76 10.60 -16.29 -16.22
CA ASP A 76 11.98 -16.70 -15.97
C ASP A 76 12.89 -15.50 -15.69
N TYR A 77 13.78 -15.64 -14.71
CA TYR A 77 14.68 -14.57 -14.28
C TYR A 77 16.07 -14.84 -14.84
N SER A 78 16.55 -13.95 -15.71
CA SER A 78 17.92 -14.01 -16.23
C SER A 78 18.94 -13.54 -15.19
N LEU A 79 18.53 -12.61 -14.32
CA LEU A 79 19.36 -12.10 -13.24
C LEU A 79 18.51 -11.92 -12.00
N ARG A 80 18.89 -12.54 -10.89
CA ARG A 80 18.32 -12.24 -9.57
C ARG A 80 19.21 -11.24 -8.83
N ILE A 81 18.68 -10.67 -7.76
CA ILE A 81 19.43 -9.74 -6.88
C ILE A 81 20.68 -10.41 -6.29
N THR A 82 20.64 -11.74 -6.12
CA THR A 82 21.75 -12.57 -5.66
C THR A 82 22.86 -12.77 -6.69
N ASP A 83 22.65 -12.37 -7.94
CA ASP A 83 23.60 -12.61 -9.02
C ASP A 83 24.49 -11.37 -9.28
N SER A 84 25.69 -11.61 -9.79
CA SER A 84 26.60 -10.54 -10.23
C SER A 84 26.03 -9.84 -11.47
N PRO A 85 26.03 -8.49 -11.55
CA PRO A 85 26.83 -7.57 -10.75
C PRO A 85 26.16 -7.00 -9.50
N ILE A 86 24.87 -7.28 -9.26
CA ILE A 86 24.09 -6.65 -8.17
C ILE A 86 24.64 -7.05 -6.80
N VAL A 87 24.92 -8.33 -6.59
CA VAL A 87 25.47 -8.85 -5.32
C VAL A 87 26.85 -8.28 -4.98
N ASN A 88 27.63 -7.87 -5.97
CA ASN A 88 28.95 -7.27 -5.77
C ASN A 88 28.86 -5.81 -5.29
N CYS A 89 27.72 -5.15 -5.48
CA CYS A 89 27.47 -3.80 -5.00
C CYS A 89 26.59 -3.84 -3.74
N SER A 90 27.23 -3.82 -2.56
CA SER A 90 26.51 -3.93 -1.28
C SER A 90 25.40 -2.87 -1.10
N ASP A 91 25.61 -1.63 -1.55
CA ASP A 91 24.60 -0.56 -1.45
C ASP A 91 23.37 -0.86 -2.33
N MET A 92 23.59 -1.41 -3.53
CA MET A 92 22.52 -1.81 -4.43
C MET A 92 21.77 -3.03 -3.91
N HIS A 93 22.50 -4.07 -3.48
CA HIS A 93 21.95 -5.32 -2.95
C HIS A 93 21.04 -5.07 -1.74
N VAL A 94 21.52 -4.33 -0.74
CA VAL A 94 20.74 -4.04 0.49
C VAL A 94 19.47 -3.24 0.19
N ARG A 95 19.52 -2.34 -0.80
CA ARG A 95 18.32 -1.59 -1.22
C ARG A 95 17.30 -2.49 -1.91
N PHE A 96 17.73 -3.41 -2.79
CA PHE A 96 16.82 -4.37 -3.38
C PHE A 96 16.19 -5.27 -2.33
N GLU A 97 16.98 -5.82 -1.40
CA GLU A 97 16.48 -6.65 -0.29
C GLU A 97 15.47 -5.88 0.57
N ALA A 98 15.75 -4.61 0.89
CA ALA A 98 14.81 -3.75 1.58
C ALA A 98 13.53 -3.53 0.75
N ALA A 99 13.66 -3.23 -0.54
CA ALA A 99 12.52 -3.02 -1.43
C ALA A 99 11.61 -4.27 -1.50
N GLU A 100 12.19 -5.47 -1.58
CA GLU A 100 11.47 -6.74 -1.50
C GLU A 100 10.74 -6.88 -0.17
N ALA A 101 11.44 -6.77 0.96
CA ALA A 101 10.86 -6.94 2.28
C ALA A 101 9.72 -5.94 2.54
N PHE A 102 9.93 -4.66 2.22
CA PHE A 102 8.91 -3.62 2.38
C PHE A 102 7.73 -3.80 1.41
N SER A 103 7.94 -4.34 0.20
CA SER A 103 6.84 -4.66 -0.71
C SER A 103 5.93 -5.78 -0.17
N ILE A 104 6.51 -6.81 0.46
CA ILE A 104 5.76 -7.89 1.12
C ILE A 104 4.97 -7.31 2.31
N LEU A 105 5.63 -6.52 3.16
CA LEU A 105 5.00 -5.87 4.32
C LEU A 105 3.85 -4.96 3.90
N ALA A 106 4.02 -4.21 2.81
CA ALA A 106 2.99 -3.39 2.21
C ALA A 106 1.77 -4.21 1.80
N ILE A 107 1.97 -5.32 1.06
CA ILE A 107 0.88 -6.20 0.62
C ILE A 107 0.09 -6.73 1.80
N PHE A 108 0.75 -7.28 2.83
CA PHE A 108 0.07 -7.77 4.03
C PHE A 108 -0.67 -6.66 4.78
N SER A 109 -0.07 -5.47 4.86
CA SER A 109 -0.69 -4.31 5.52
C SER A 109 -1.95 -3.85 4.77
N LEU A 110 -1.93 -3.85 3.44
CA LEU A 110 -3.07 -3.49 2.58
C LEU A 110 -4.21 -4.51 2.69
N VAL A 111 -3.89 -5.81 2.69
CA VAL A 111 -4.88 -6.87 2.94
C VAL A 111 -5.46 -6.75 4.36
N GLY A 112 -4.60 -6.45 5.33
CA GLY A 112 -5.02 -6.16 6.70
C GLY A 112 -5.95 -4.95 6.79
N LEU A 113 -5.68 -3.87 6.03
CA LEU A 113 -6.55 -2.70 5.95
C LEU A 113 -7.90 -3.01 5.31
N PHE A 114 -7.92 -3.82 4.27
CA PHE A 114 -9.15 -4.29 3.65
C PHE A 114 -10.03 -5.04 4.66
N GLY A 115 -9.45 -6.01 5.37
CA GLY A 115 -10.14 -6.74 6.43
C GLY A 115 -10.56 -5.87 7.62
N ALA A 116 -9.71 -4.94 8.06
CA ALA A 116 -10.01 -4.05 9.18
C ALA A 116 -11.09 -3.01 8.82
N SER A 117 -11.11 -2.53 7.57
CA SER A 117 -12.16 -1.65 7.05
C SER A 117 -13.50 -2.39 6.97
N TRP A 118 -13.50 -3.63 6.49
CA TRP A 118 -14.69 -4.49 6.54
C TRP A 118 -15.19 -4.69 7.98
N TYR A 119 -14.27 -4.96 8.91
CA TYR A 119 -14.62 -5.16 10.31
C TYR A 119 -15.17 -3.89 11.00
N MET A 120 -14.70 -2.70 10.62
CA MET A 120 -15.29 -1.42 11.03
C MET A 120 -16.72 -1.26 10.51
N ILE A 121 -16.97 -1.61 9.25
CA ILE A 121 -18.33 -1.60 8.67
C ILE A 121 -19.26 -2.55 9.43
N CYS A 122 -18.74 -3.67 9.95
CA CYS A 122 -19.46 -4.58 10.87
C CYS A 122 -19.85 -3.97 12.24
N GLY A 123 -19.46 -2.72 12.52
CA GLY A 123 -19.81 -1.99 13.75
C GLY A 123 -18.71 -2.00 14.81
N SER A 124 -17.51 -2.48 14.48
CA SER A 124 -16.37 -2.44 15.39
C SER A 124 -15.76 -1.05 15.51
N LYS A 125 -15.28 -0.68 16.69
CA LYS A 125 -14.75 0.66 17.01
C LYS A 125 -13.22 0.67 17.03
N ILE A 126 -12.59 0.21 15.95
CA ILE A 126 -11.12 0.08 15.84
C ILE A 126 -10.45 1.21 15.02
N LYS A 127 -11.08 2.40 14.95
CA LYS A 127 -10.61 3.55 14.15
C LYS A 127 -9.11 3.85 14.34
N LYS A 128 -8.64 3.88 15.60
CA LYS A 128 -7.23 4.15 15.90
C LYS A 128 -6.29 3.09 15.33
N ALA A 129 -6.65 1.81 15.43
CA ALA A 129 -5.84 0.72 14.90
C ALA A 129 -5.81 0.74 13.37
N VAL A 130 -6.94 1.01 12.71
CA VAL A 130 -7.02 1.17 11.26
C VAL A 130 -6.16 2.34 10.78
N MET A 131 -6.20 3.48 11.48
CA MET A 131 -5.38 4.63 11.16
C MET A 131 -3.88 4.33 11.29
N LEU A 132 -3.46 3.67 12.37
CA LEU A 132 -2.06 3.25 12.55
C LEU A 132 -1.61 2.28 11.46
N LEU A 133 -2.45 1.29 11.13
CA LEU A 133 -2.17 0.34 10.07
C LEU A 133 -2.08 1.03 8.70
N ALA A 134 -2.89 2.06 8.46
CA ALA A 134 -2.87 2.85 7.22
C ALA A 134 -1.59 3.66 7.10
N VAL A 135 -1.16 4.32 8.18
CA VAL A 135 0.14 5.02 8.22
C VAL A 135 1.30 4.04 8.00
N PHE A 136 1.23 2.85 8.60
CA PHE A 136 2.24 1.81 8.38
C PHE A 136 2.26 1.29 6.93
N ALA A 137 1.09 1.12 6.30
CA ALA A 137 0.99 0.76 4.89
C ALA A 137 1.58 1.85 3.97
N ILE A 138 1.32 3.13 4.25
CA ILE A 138 1.91 4.25 3.50
C ILE A 138 3.45 4.23 3.67
N GLY A 139 3.94 4.06 4.90
CA GLY A 139 5.38 3.98 5.16
C GLY A 139 6.06 2.83 4.41
N SER A 140 5.47 1.63 4.49
CA SER A 140 6.00 0.45 3.81
C SER A 140 5.92 0.52 2.29
N THR A 141 4.87 1.14 1.74
CA THR A 141 4.74 1.33 0.28
C THR A 141 5.62 2.44 -0.27
N THR A 142 6.09 3.37 0.56
CA THR A 142 7.02 4.44 0.15
C THR A 142 8.36 3.86 -0.31
N VAL A 143 8.88 2.87 0.41
CA VAL A 143 10.24 2.35 0.23
C VAL A 143 10.46 1.74 -1.18
N PRO A 144 9.61 0.82 -1.68
CA PRO A 144 9.78 0.21 -3.00
C PRO A 144 9.92 1.20 -4.16
N TRP A 145 8.97 2.12 -4.32
CA TRP A 145 9.00 3.05 -5.45
C TRP A 145 10.08 4.13 -5.27
N ALA A 146 10.39 4.54 -4.04
CA ALA A 146 11.47 5.48 -3.79
C ALA A 146 12.84 4.88 -4.15
N ILE A 147 13.06 3.59 -3.89
CA ILE A 147 14.29 2.89 -4.27
C ILE A 147 14.42 2.78 -5.80
N VAL A 148 13.34 2.39 -6.49
CA VAL A 148 13.33 2.38 -7.97
C VAL A 148 13.64 3.77 -8.53
N THR A 149 13.08 4.81 -7.92
CA THR A 149 13.33 6.20 -8.30
C THR A 149 14.79 6.59 -8.07
N ALA A 150 15.39 6.14 -6.97
CA ALA A 150 16.81 6.38 -6.68
C ALA A 150 17.71 5.73 -7.73
N PHE A 151 17.44 4.48 -8.13
CA PHE A 151 18.19 3.80 -9.20
C PHE A 151 18.03 4.49 -10.56
N TYR A 152 16.86 5.08 -10.83
CA TYR A 152 16.61 5.80 -12.06
C TYR A 152 17.45 7.06 -12.22
N TYR A 153 17.73 7.79 -11.13
CA TYR A 153 18.46 9.06 -11.18
C TYR A 153 19.93 8.97 -10.79
N THR A 154 20.34 7.90 -10.10
CA THR A 154 21.69 7.79 -9.55
C THR A 154 22.31 6.44 -9.90
N PRO A 155 23.51 6.42 -10.53
CA PRO A 155 24.26 5.18 -10.69
C PRO A 155 24.87 4.74 -9.35
N PHE A 156 24.84 3.45 -9.06
CA PHE A 156 25.40 2.87 -7.84
C PHE A 156 26.57 1.96 -8.17
N CYS A 157 27.69 2.09 -7.44
CA CYS A 157 28.91 1.34 -7.70
C CYS A 157 29.45 1.45 -9.15
N GLY A 158 29.17 2.56 -9.84
CA GLY A 158 29.54 2.74 -11.25
C GLY A 158 28.68 1.94 -12.24
N LEU A 159 27.61 1.31 -11.77
CA LEU A 159 26.63 0.61 -12.60
C LEU A 159 25.51 1.60 -12.98
N ASP A 160 25.35 1.87 -14.27
CA ASP A 160 24.38 2.81 -14.84
C ASP A 160 23.23 2.11 -15.59
N PHE A 161 23.20 0.78 -15.62
CA PHE A 161 22.20 0.01 -16.38
C PHE A 161 20.76 0.20 -15.90
N LEU A 162 20.52 0.67 -14.67
CA LEU A 162 19.19 1.04 -14.16
C LEU A 162 18.87 2.53 -14.30
N THR A 163 19.84 3.35 -14.69
CA THR A 163 19.68 4.80 -14.75
C THR A 163 18.83 5.20 -15.96
N ASN A 164 18.34 6.44 -15.96
CA ASN A 164 17.51 7.03 -17.01
C ASN A 164 18.17 7.07 -18.40
N THR A 165 19.48 6.85 -18.47
CA THR A 165 20.26 6.69 -19.70
C THR A 165 19.84 5.44 -20.48
N HIS A 166 19.58 4.33 -19.78
CA HIS A 166 19.28 3.03 -20.38
C HIS A 166 17.85 2.57 -20.12
N THR A 167 17.17 3.12 -19.12
CA THR A 167 15.82 2.68 -18.74
C THR A 167 14.77 3.78 -18.79
N ARG A 168 13.51 3.35 -18.80
CA ARG A 168 12.31 4.16 -18.62
C ARG A 168 11.44 3.54 -17.54
N PHE A 169 10.61 4.32 -16.87
CA PHE A 169 9.62 3.78 -15.93
C PHE A 169 8.64 2.85 -16.64
N GLY A 170 8.45 1.66 -16.07
CA GLY A 170 7.51 0.66 -16.53
C GLY A 170 6.15 0.79 -15.87
N ALA A 171 5.20 -0.05 -16.30
CA ALA A 171 3.86 -0.09 -15.75
C ALA A 171 3.83 -0.47 -14.26
N GLY A 172 4.74 -1.33 -13.81
CA GLY A 172 4.84 -1.73 -12.39
C GLY A 172 5.10 -0.53 -11.49
N TYR A 173 6.00 0.37 -11.91
CA TYR A 173 6.29 1.59 -11.17
C TYR A 173 5.08 2.52 -11.09
N ALA A 174 4.40 2.73 -12.22
CA ALA A 174 3.18 3.54 -12.25
C ALA A 174 2.08 2.98 -11.33
N LEU A 175 1.91 1.66 -11.29
CA LEU A 175 0.95 1.00 -10.39
C LEU A 175 1.32 1.16 -8.91
N LEU A 176 2.60 1.06 -8.55
CA LEU A 176 3.05 1.31 -7.18
C LEU A 176 2.84 2.77 -6.76
N VAL A 177 3.22 3.73 -7.61
CA VAL A 177 3.07 5.16 -7.30
C VAL A 177 1.58 5.54 -7.21
N THR A 178 0.75 5.05 -8.13
CA THR A 178 -0.70 5.29 -8.07
C THR A 178 -1.32 4.65 -6.83
N SER A 179 -0.91 3.43 -6.46
CA SER A 179 -1.31 2.80 -5.19
C SER A 179 -0.93 3.64 -3.98
N PHE A 180 0.29 4.18 -3.96
CA PHE A 180 0.76 5.05 -2.87
C PHE A 180 -0.08 6.33 -2.74
N VAL A 181 -0.35 7.01 -3.85
CA VAL A 181 -1.18 8.23 -3.87
C VAL A 181 -2.61 7.91 -3.41
N LEU A 182 -3.19 6.82 -3.89
CA LEU A 182 -4.52 6.36 -3.48
C LEU A 182 -4.59 6.07 -1.98
N GLN A 183 -3.55 5.50 -1.37
CA GLN A 183 -3.51 5.28 0.09
C GLN A 183 -3.53 6.59 0.87
N ILE A 184 -2.76 7.60 0.44
CA ILE A 184 -2.75 8.92 1.09
C ILE A 184 -4.15 9.55 1.01
N VAL A 185 -4.74 9.58 -0.19
CA VAL A 185 -6.09 10.13 -0.38
C VAL A 185 -7.10 9.34 0.44
N GLY A 186 -7.05 8.01 0.41
CA GLY A 186 -7.93 7.14 1.18
C GLY A 186 -7.84 7.39 2.69
N LEU A 187 -6.64 7.57 3.23
CA LEU A 187 -6.43 7.90 4.64
C LEU A 187 -6.99 9.29 4.99
N ILE A 188 -6.75 10.30 4.16
CA ILE A 188 -7.28 11.65 4.36
C ILE A 188 -8.82 11.62 4.38
N LEU A 189 -9.44 10.98 3.39
CA LEU A 189 -10.90 10.84 3.33
C LEU A 189 -11.44 10.04 4.51
N PHE A 190 -10.75 8.98 4.93
CA PHE A 190 -11.13 8.21 6.12
C PHE A 190 -11.11 9.06 7.39
N VAL A 191 -10.06 9.85 7.60
CA VAL A 191 -9.95 10.73 8.79
C VAL A 191 -11.05 11.79 8.80
N ILE A 192 -11.37 12.37 7.65
CA ILE A 192 -12.39 13.42 7.50
C ILE A 192 -13.81 12.87 7.70
N PHE A 193 -14.15 11.76 7.04
CA PHE A 193 -15.53 11.27 6.99
C PHE A 193 -15.88 10.28 8.11
N GLU A 194 -14.91 9.65 8.76
CA GLU A 194 -15.19 8.69 9.83
C GLU A 194 -15.39 9.39 11.19
N PRO A 195 -16.56 9.27 11.84
CA PRO A 195 -16.85 9.99 13.08
C PRO A 195 -15.94 9.55 14.25
N ASP A 196 -15.40 10.51 15.01
CA ASP A 196 -14.60 10.24 16.21
C ASP A 196 -15.46 9.75 17.37
N THR A 197 -15.50 8.43 17.54
CA THR A 197 -16.08 7.81 18.75
C THR A 197 -15.26 8.11 20.01
N SER A 198 -13.97 8.44 19.88
CA SER A 198 -13.08 8.77 21.00
C SER A 198 -13.59 9.96 21.82
N LYS A 199 -14.20 10.96 21.18
CA LYS A 199 -14.66 12.17 21.86
C LYS A 199 -15.90 11.92 22.73
N LYS A 200 -16.68 10.87 22.42
CA LYS A 200 -17.89 10.54 23.19
C LYS A 200 -17.61 9.88 24.54
N ARG A 201 -16.53 9.10 24.67
CA ARG A 201 -16.19 8.41 25.93
C ARG A 201 -15.93 9.37 27.11
N PRO A 202 -15.13 10.45 26.99
CA PRO A 202 -14.95 11.38 28.09
C PRO A 202 -16.25 12.10 28.45
N GLU A 203 -17.05 12.53 27.47
CA GLU A 203 -18.38 13.14 27.76
C GLU A 203 -19.35 12.17 28.42
N GLU A 204 -19.37 10.90 28.01
CA GLU A 204 -20.26 9.88 28.59
C GLU A 204 -19.84 9.55 30.03
N ASN A 205 -18.54 9.43 30.30
CA ASN A 205 -18.03 9.24 31.66
C ASN A 205 -18.31 10.45 32.56
N GLU A 206 -18.16 11.67 32.04
CA GLU A 206 -18.46 12.90 32.80
C GLU A 206 -19.95 13.01 33.10
N LYS A 207 -20.82 12.74 32.11
CA LYS A 207 -22.29 12.71 32.32
C LYS A 207 -22.70 11.62 33.31
N ARG A 208 -22.06 10.45 33.24
CA ARG A 208 -22.31 9.35 34.19
C ARG A 208 -21.90 9.74 35.61
N ALA A 209 -20.70 10.31 35.77
CA ALA A 209 -20.24 10.82 37.05
C ALA A 209 -21.17 11.91 37.62
N ALA A 210 -21.60 12.86 36.78
CA ALA A 210 -22.56 13.89 37.19
C ALA A 210 -23.91 13.28 37.62
N SER A 211 -24.39 12.24 36.93
CA SER A 211 -25.63 11.54 37.31
C SER A 211 -25.52 10.76 38.62
N GLU A 212 -24.35 10.19 38.92
CA GLU A 212 -24.06 9.49 40.18
C GLU A 212 -23.95 10.48 41.37
N VAL A 213 -23.43 11.69 41.14
CA VAL A 213 -23.42 12.77 42.15
C VAL A 213 -24.83 13.28 42.43
N TRP A 214 -25.65 13.47 41.40
CA TRP A 214 -27.05 13.89 41.58
C TRP A 214 -27.89 12.85 42.32
N SER A 215 -27.71 11.56 42.02
CA SER A 215 -28.45 10.48 42.70
C SER A 215 -28.05 10.33 44.17
N SER A 216 -26.76 10.48 44.49
CA SER A 216 -26.29 10.47 45.89
C SER A 216 -26.75 11.70 46.68
N THR A 217 -26.73 12.90 46.08
CA THR A 217 -27.22 14.14 46.72
C THR A 217 -28.73 14.08 47.00
N ALA A 218 -29.53 13.56 46.06
CA ALA A 218 -30.97 13.40 46.24
C ALA A 218 -31.32 12.39 47.35
N SER A 219 -30.46 11.39 47.58
CA SER A 219 -30.64 10.38 48.62
C SER A 219 -30.35 10.91 50.03
N ALA A 220 -29.46 11.90 50.16
CA ALA A 220 -29.06 12.48 51.46
C ALA A 220 -30.06 13.51 52.01
N LEU A 221 -30.98 14.02 51.18
CA LEU A 221 -31.99 15.02 51.56
C LEU A 221 -33.31 14.41 52.07
N ARG A 222 -33.44 13.08 52.06
CA ARG A 222 -34.62 12.35 52.54
C ARG A 222 -34.35 11.74 53.90
#